data_AF-R6X5E0-F1
#
_entry.id   AF-R6X5E0-F1
#
_cell.length_a   1.000
_cell.length_b   1.000
_cell.length_c   1.000
_cell.angle_alpha   90.00
_cell.angle_beta   90.00
_cell.angle_gamma   90.00
#
_symmetry.space_group_name_H-M   'P 1'
#
loop_
_entity.id
_entity.type
_entity.pdbx_description
1 polymer ?
#
loop_
_entity_poly.entity_id
_entity_poly.type
_entity_poly.pdbx_seq_one_letter_code
_entity_poly.pdbx_strand_id
1 'polypeptide(L)'
;MDFLALRMAVYNAAHTLTHGFTYKSVIGAILAVLLHKHAVLFMVFTALVFLDCFTRWMSLSYKRLQSMGQTPSVMQIIGGIEAARAEGLISSEVMKHRFVGKVIVYILCVLAAVLVDLAMITLHQPVWAVPLVAGYLVITELLSICENLNDAGIEAVQGLVNVIKKRRG
;
A
#
# COMPACT_ATOMS: atom_id res chain seq x y z
N MET A 1 35.86 -21.44 -28.39
CA MET A 1 34.62 -20.64 -28.33
C MET A 1 34.78 -19.48 -29.29
N ASP A 2 33.94 -19.43 -30.33
CA ASP A 2 34.09 -18.44 -31.40
C ASP A 2 33.81 -17.02 -30.91
N PHE A 3 34.88 -16.21 -30.86
CA PHE A 3 34.86 -14.80 -30.47
C PHE A 3 33.89 -13.97 -31.33
N LEU A 4 33.67 -14.42 -32.58
CA LEU A 4 32.70 -13.83 -33.51
C LEU A 4 31.25 -14.03 -33.06
N ALA A 5 30.90 -15.23 -32.56
CA ALA A 5 29.57 -15.54 -32.06
C ALA A 5 29.26 -14.75 -30.78
N LEU A 6 30.26 -14.58 -29.91
CA LEU A 6 30.15 -13.76 -28.70
C LEU A 6 29.89 -12.29 -29.06
N ARG A 7 30.63 -11.74 -30.02
CA ARG A 7 30.47 -10.35 -30.48
C ARG A 7 29.09 -10.09 -31.09
N MET A 8 28.58 -11.03 -31.89
CA MET A 8 27.24 -10.92 -32.50
C MET A 8 26.13 -11.05 -31.46
N ALA A 9 26.29 -11.94 -30.46
CA ALA A 9 25.36 -12.06 -29.35
C ALA A 9 25.33 -10.79 -28.48
N VAL A 10 26.48 -10.19 -28.18
CA VAL A 10 26.57 -8.93 -27.44
C VAL A 10 25.96 -7.76 -28.24
N TYR A 11 26.21 -7.70 -29.55
CA TYR A 11 25.63 -6.66 -30.41
C TYR A 11 24.09 -6.77 -30.48
N ASN A 12 23.56 -7.97 -30.66
CA ASN A 12 22.12 -8.21 -30.69
C ASN A 12 21.45 -7.98 -29.33
N ALA A 13 22.11 -8.34 -28.23
CA ALA A 13 21.64 -8.04 -26.87
C ALA A 13 21.62 -6.54 -26.60
N ALA A 14 22.67 -5.81 -27.00
CA ALA A 14 22.75 -4.35 -26.87
C ALA A 14 21.69 -3.65 -27.74
N HIS A 15 21.49 -4.10 -28.98
CA HIS A 15 20.48 -3.57 -29.90
C HIS A 15 19.05 -3.85 -29.40
N THR A 16 18.82 -4.99 -28.73
CA THR A 16 17.52 -5.32 -28.11
C THR A 16 17.28 -4.49 -26.85
N LEU A 17 18.34 -4.22 -26.05
CA LEU A 17 18.25 -3.34 -24.89
C LEU A 17 17.92 -1.90 -25.29
N THR A 18 18.56 -1.37 -26.35
CA THR A 18 18.37 0.02 -26.78
C THR A 18 17.01 0.24 -27.46
N HIS A 19 16.47 -0.75 -28.18
CA HIS A 19 15.14 -0.67 -28.80
C HIS A 19 13.98 -0.66 -27.79
N GLY A 20 14.23 -1.02 -26.52
CA GLY A 20 13.25 -0.96 -25.44
C GLY A 20 13.46 0.20 -24.45
N PHE A 21 14.61 0.87 -24.50
CA PHE A 21 15.00 1.85 -23.49
C PHE A 21 14.36 3.22 -23.75
N THR A 22 14.23 3.65 -25.01
CA THR A 22 13.76 4.99 -25.37
C THR A 22 12.28 5.21 -25.08
N TYR A 23 11.39 4.29 -25.43
CA TYR A 23 9.97 4.47 -25.10
C TYR A 23 9.71 4.28 -23.60
N LYS A 24 10.43 3.36 -22.92
CA LYS A 24 10.31 3.16 -21.46
C LYS A 24 10.88 4.33 -20.67
N SER A 25 11.96 4.95 -21.14
CA SER A 25 12.55 6.13 -20.50
C SER A 25 11.74 7.40 -20.80
N VAL A 26 11.15 7.52 -21.99
CA VAL A 26 10.22 8.62 -22.32
C VAL A 26 8.91 8.48 -21.54
N ILE A 27 8.33 7.28 -21.47
CA ILE A 27 7.17 6.98 -20.59
C ILE A 27 7.58 7.22 -19.14
N GLY A 28 8.75 6.79 -18.70
CA GLY A 28 9.28 6.99 -17.35
C GLY A 28 9.54 8.45 -17.00
N ALA A 29 9.97 9.28 -17.95
CA ALA A 29 10.19 10.70 -17.77
C ALA A 29 8.87 11.49 -17.76
N ILE A 30 7.92 11.14 -18.65
CA ILE A 30 6.55 11.65 -18.64
C ILE A 30 5.84 11.23 -17.35
N LEU A 31 6.00 9.97 -16.92
CA LEU A 31 5.55 9.48 -15.63
C LEU A 31 6.19 10.30 -14.51
N ALA A 32 7.51 10.45 -14.46
CA ALA A 32 8.21 11.17 -13.38
C ALA A 32 7.78 12.64 -13.25
N VAL A 33 7.53 13.33 -14.37
CA VAL A 33 7.06 14.72 -14.40
C VAL A 33 5.58 14.83 -14.00
N LEU A 34 4.70 13.94 -14.49
CA LEU A 34 3.28 13.88 -14.07
C LEU A 34 3.12 13.35 -12.64
N LEU A 35 4.02 12.48 -12.20
CA LEU A 35 3.99 11.81 -10.90
C LEU A 35 4.72 12.58 -9.81
N HIS A 36 5.44 13.68 -10.03
CA HIS A 36 6.18 14.26 -8.89
C HIS A 36 5.26 14.62 -7.70
N LYS A 37 3.98 14.96 -7.96
CA LYS A 37 2.94 15.10 -6.92
C LYS A 37 2.11 13.83 -6.68
N HIS A 38 1.80 13.06 -7.73
CA HIS A 38 0.96 11.85 -7.62
C HIS A 38 1.72 10.57 -7.17
N ALA A 39 3.02 10.45 -7.44
CA ALA A 39 3.90 9.42 -6.89
C ALA A 39 4.10 9.57 -5.40
N VAL A 40 4.09 10.79 -4.85
CA VAL A 40 4.14 10.95 -3.38
C VAL A 40 2.89 10.35 -2.76
N LEU A 41 1.70 10.65 -3.30
CA LEU A 41 0.45 10.04 -2.85
C LEU A 41 0.47 8.51 -3.03
N PHE A 42 0.94 8.02 -4.17
CA PHE A 42 1.06 6.58 -4.43
C PHE A 42 2.05 5.89 -3.49
N MET A 43 3.19 6.52 -3.19
CA MET A 43 4.23 6.01 -2.29
C MET A 43 3.72 5.99 -0.85
N VAL A 44 3.11 7.08 -0.38
CA VAL A 44 2.49 7.18 0.94
C VAL A 44 1.39 6.14 1.09
N PHE A 45 0.52 6.01 0.08
CA PHE A 45 -0.55 5.04 0.08
C PHE A 45 -0.06 3.59 0.10
N THR A 46 0.96 3.28 -0.72
CA THR A 46 1.60 1.96 -0.72
C THR A 46 2.20 1.66 0.65
N ALA A 47 2.93 2.61 1.25
CA ALA A 47 3.50 2.47 2.59
C ALA A 47 2.43 2.24 3.67
N LEU A 48 1.31 2.99 3.63
CA LEU A 48 0.19 2.81 4.55
C LEU A 48 -0.44 1.44 4.43
N VAL A 49 -0.65 0.95 3.21
CA VAL A 49 -1.22 -0.37 2.95
C VAL A 49 -0.28 -1.48 3.45
N PHE A 50 1.05 -1.32 3.32
CA PHE A 50 2.02 -2.22 3.95
C PHE A 50 1.97 -2.17 5.48
N LEU A 51 1.88 -0.99 6.07
CA LEU A 51 1.74 -0.82 7.52
C LEU A 51 0.43 -1.41 8.05
N ASP A 52 -0.68 -1.28 7.33
CA ASP A 52 -1.96 -1.91 7.69
C ASP A 52 -1.81 -3.44 7.74
N CYS A 53 -1.17 -4.03 6.73
CA CYS A 53 -0.88 -5.46 6.71
C CYS A 53 0.02 -5.88 7.89
N PHE A 54 1.08 -5.11 8.16
CA PHE A 54 1.99 -5.40 9.26
C PHE A 54 1.29 -5.32 10.64
N THR A 55 0.52 -4.27 10.87
CA THR A 55 -0.24 -4.10 12.12
C THR A 55 -1.30 -5.17 12.29
N ARG A 56 -1.89 -5.66 11.20
CA ARG A 56 -2.77 -6.83 11.23
C ARG A 56 -2.04 -8.10 11.67
N TRP A 57 -0.79 -8.32 11.27
CA TRP A 57 0.00 -9.46 11.75
C TRP A 57 0.29 -9.35 13.25
N MET A 58 0.60 -8.15 13.73
CA MET A 58 0.77 -7.91 15.16
C MET A 58 -0.50 -8.23 15.95
N SER A 59 -1.68 -7.79 15.47
CA SER A 59 -2.97 -8.14 16.10
C SER A 59 -3.18 -9.66 16.20
N LEU A 60 -2.88 -10.41 15.15
CA LEU A 60 -3.02 -11.87 15.15
C LEU A 60 -2.03 -12.54 16.10
N SER A 61 -0.77 -12.09 16.11
CA SER A 61 0.25 -12.58 17.04
C SER A 61 -0.10 -12.29 18.49
N TYR A 62 -0.64 -11.10 18.78
CA TYR A 62 -1.14 -10.73 20.10
C TYR A 62 -2.26 -11.66 20.57
N LYS A 63 -3.27 -11.89 19.72
CA LYS A 63 -4.39 -12.80 20.01
C LYS A 63 -3.92 -14.23 20.29
N ARG A 64 -2.92 -14.72 19.54
CA ARG A 64 -2.28 -16.01 19.82
C ARG A 64 -1.64 -16.04 21.21
N LEU A 65 -0.77 -15.08 21.53
CA LEU A 65 -0.08 -15.04 22.82
C LEU A 65 -1.05 -14.86 24.00
N GLN A 66 -2.11 -14.08 23.82
CA GLN A 66 -3.18 -13.93 24.79
C GLN A 66 -3.96 -15.25 25.00
N SER A 67 -4.20 -16.02 23.93
CA SER A 67 -4.82 -17.36 24.04
C SER A 67 -3.97 -18.36 24.84
N MET A 68 -2.65 -18.10 24.96
CA MET A 68 -1.72 -18.86 25.80
C MET A 68 -1.64 -18.32 27.24
N GLY A 69 -2.48 -17.34 27.61
CA GLY A 69 -2.50 -16.73 28.94
C GLY A 69 -1.39 -15.71 29.20
N GLN A 70 -0.68 -15.27 28.15
CA GLN A 70 0.41 -14.29 28.29
C GLN A 70 -0.12 -12.85 28.15
N THR A 71 0.55 -11.91 28.81
CA THR A 71 0.41 -10.46 28.57
C THR A 71 1.65 -9.99 27.77
N PRO A 72 1.65 -10.16 26.44
CA PRO A 72 2.86 -9.99 25.64
C PRO A 72 3.23 -8.51 25.47
N SER A 73 4.51 -8.22 25.62
CA SER A 73 5.10 -6.93 25.22
C SER A 73 5.16 -6.81 23.68
N VAL A 74 5.28 -5.59 23.16
CA VAL A 74 5.36 -5.32 21.71
C VAL A 74 6.45 -6.15 21.01
N MET A 75 7.61 -6.33 21.64
CA MET A 75 8.70 -7.13 21.07
C MET A 75 8.33 -8.61 20.95
N GLN A 76 7.59 -9.15 21.94
CA GLN A 76 7.11 -10.53 21.89
C GLN A 76 6.00 -10.71 20.85
N ILE A 77 5.14 -9.70 20.67
CA ILE A 77 4.13 -9.69 19.60
C ILE A 77 4.81 -9.74 18.23
N ILE A 78 5.83 -8.92 17.98
CA ILE A 78 6.55 -8.90 16.70
C ILE A 78 7.27 -10.23 16.47
N GLY A 79 8.00 -10.75 17.46
CA GLY A 79 8.67 -12.05 17.37
C GLY A 79 7.70 -13.23 17.20
N GLY A 80 6.50 -13.13 17.77
CA GLY A 80 5.46 -14.16 17.69
C GLY A 80 4.78 -14.29 16.33
N ILE A 81 5.00 -13.36 15.39
CA ILE A 81 4.37 -13.38 14.05
C ILE A 81 4.77 -14.64 13.28
N GLU A 82 6.04 -15.03 13.34
CA GLU A 82 6.54 -16.21 12.64
C GLU A 82 5.88 -17.49 13.17
N ALA A 83 5.78 -17.61 14.49
CA ALA A 83 5.11 -18.74 15.13
C ALA A 83 3.60 -18.76 14.83
N ALA A 84 2.93 -17.61 14.85
CA ALA A 84 1.52 -17.50 14.44
C ALA A 84 1.29 -17.86 12.97
N ARG A 85 2.27 -17.59 12.10
CA ARG A 85 2.24 -18.03 10.69
C ARG A 85 2.45 -19.53 10.56
N ALA A 86 3.40 -20.10 11.31
CA ALA A 86 3.68 -21.54 11.29
C ALA A 86 2.47 -22.37 11.77
N GLU A 87 1.69 -21.85 12.70
CA GLU A 87 0.45 -22.45 13.20
C GLU A 87 -0.76 -22.25 12.26
N GLY A 88 -0.58 -21.57 11.13
CA GLY A 88 -1.66 -21.33 10.16
C GLY A 88 -2.69 -20.27 10.58
N LEU A 89 -2.51 -19.61 11.73
CA LEU A 89 -3.38 -18.51 12.17
C LEU A 89 -3.30 -17.29 11.24
N ILE A 90 -2.16 -17.13 10.55
CA ILE A 90 -1.95 -16.11 9.52
C ILE A 90 -2.07 -16.75 8.14
N SER A 91 -3.29 -16.84 7.62
CA SER A 91 -3.53 -17.28 6.24
C SER A 91 -3.24 -16.15 5.24
N SER A 92 -2.22 -16.36 4.40
CA SER A 92 -1.85 -15.44 3.31
C SER A 92 -2.99 -15.24 2.31
N GLU A 93 -3.86 -16.23 2.12
CA GLU A 93 -4.98 -16.17 1.18
C GLU A 93 -6.08 -15.21 1.65
N VAL A 94 -6.54 -15.37 2.90
CA VAL A 94 -7.53 -14.47 3.52
C VAL A 94 -7.04 -13.03 3.52
N MET A 95 -5.75 -12.85 3.77
CA MET A 95 -5.13 -11.54 3.84
C MET A 95 -4.90 -10.91 2.46
N LYS A 96 -4.52 -11.72 1.46
CA LYS A 96 -4.47 -11.29 0.06
C LYS A 96 -5.86 -10.86 -0.42
N HIS A 97 -6.93 -11.61 -0.11
CA HIS A 97 -8.28 -11.21 -0.49
C HIS A 97 -8.70 -9.89 0.16
N ARG A 98 -8.41 -9.70 1.44
CA ARG A 98 -8.68 -8.43 2.14
C ARG A 98 -7.88 -7.26 1.56
N PHE A 99 -6.60 -7.48 1.29
CA PHE A 99 -5.68 -6.50 0.70
C PHE A 99 -6.09 -6.12 -0.73
N VAL A 100 -6.27 -7.12 -1.60
CA VAL A 100 -6.66 -6.94 -2.99
C VAL A 100 -8.04 -6.29 -3.06
N GLY A 101 -8.97 -6.65 -2.19
CA GLY A 101 -10.28 -6.01 -2.07
C GLY A 101 -10.15 -4.50 -1.83
N LYS A 102 -9.35 -4.09 -0.83
CA LYS A 102 -9.07 -2.66 -0.57
C LYS A 102 -8.47 -1.97 -1.79
N VAL A 103 -7.42 -2.55 -2.39
CA VAL A 103 -6.73 -1.97 -3.55
C VAL A 103 -7.67 -1.78 -4.73
N ILE A 104 -8.53 -2.76 -5.05
CA ILE A 104 -9.51 -2.64 -6.14
C ILE A 104 -10.50 -1.51 -5.86
N VAL A 105 -11.09 -1.47 -4.66
CA VAL A 105 -12.03 -0.40 -4.27
C VAL A 105 -11.36 0.98 -4.40
N TYR A 106 -10.11 1.09 -3.99
CA TYR A 106 -9.38 2.36 -4.04
C TYR A 106 -9.06 2.81 -5.46
N ILE A 107 -8.66 1.89 -6.35
CA ILE A 107 -8.48 2.17 -7.77
C ILE A 107 -9.81 2.67 -8.36
N LEU A 108 -10.92 2.01 -8.09
CA LEU A 108 -12.24 2.42 -8.57
C LEU A 108 -12.63 3.81 -8.07
N CYS A 109 -12.42 4.11 -6.79
CA CYS A 109 -12.70 5.43 -6.21
C CYS A 109 -11.86 6.54 -6.86
N VAL A 110 -10.57 6.31 -7.08
CA VAL A 110 -9.68 7.29 -7.73
C VAL A 110 -10.05 7.47 -9.20
N LEU A 111 -10.37 6.39 -9.93
CA LEU A 111 -10.85 6.48 -11.31
C LEU A 111 -12.15 7.28 -11.41
N ALA A 112 -13.10 7.06 -10.51
CA ALA A 112 -14.32 7.86 -10.43
C ALA A 112 -14.02 9.34 -10.16
N ALA A 113 -13.11 9.64 -9.25
CA ALA A 113 -12.68 11.01 -8.95
C ALA A 113 -12.02 11.69 -10.16
N VAL A 114 -11.21 10.95 -10.94
CA VAL A 114 -10.62 11.45 -12.19
C VAL A 114 -11.70 11.80 -13.20
N LEU A 115 -12.75 10.98 -13.35
CA LEU A 115 -13.88 11.30 -14.24
C LEU A 115 -14.60 12.58 -13.81
N VAL A 116 -14.76 12.81 -12.50
CA VAL A 116 -15.33 14.05 -11.96
C VAL A 116 -14.43 15.25 -12.29
N ASP A 117 -13.12 15.15 -12.04
CA ASP A 117 -12.19 16.23 -12.33
C ASP A 117 -12.07 16.50 -13.84
N LEU A 118 -12.16 15.48 -14.71
CA LEU A 118 -12.26 15.65 -16.16
C LEU A 118 -13.50 16.45 -16.54
N ALA A 119 -14.66 16.15 -15.95
CA ALA A 119 -15.86 16.94 -16.15
C ALA A 119 -15.68 18.40 -15.69
N MET A 120 -15.06 18.62 -14.52
CA MET A 120 -14.78 19.97 -14.03
C MET A 120 -13.88 20.75 -15.00
N ILE A 121 -12.84 20.11 -15.55
CA ILE A 121 -11.97 20.72 -16.57
C ILE A 121 -12.77 21.12 -17.80
N THR A 122 -13.65 20.24 -18.31
CA THR A 122 -14.49 20.57 -19.48
C THR A 122 -15.45 21.74 -19.22
N LEU A 123 -15.88 21.92 -17.97
CA LEU A 123 -16.75 23.00 -17.53
C LEU A 123 -15.99 24.27 -17.10
N HIS A 124 -14.66 24.30 -17.27
CA HIS A 124 -13.77 25.39 -16.84
C HIS A 124 -13.90 25.70 -15.34
N GLN A 125 -14.16 24.68 -14.52
CA GLN A 125 -14.21 24.74 -13.07
C GLN A 125 -12.91 24.22 -12.45
N PRO A 126 -12.55 24.65 -11.23
CA PRO A 126 -11.38 24.11 -10.53
C PRO A 126 -11.55 22.63 -10.19
N VAL A 127 -10.46 21.86 -10.30
CA VAL A 127 -10.42 20.44 -9.90
C VAL A 127 -10.31 20.30 -8.38
N TRP A 128 -10.97 19.30 -7.82
CA TRP A 128 -11.00 19.09 -6.36
C TRP A 128 -11.29 17.63 -5.95
N ALA A 129 -11.81 16.80 -6.84
CA ALA A 129 -12.31 15.48 -6.49
C ALA A 129 -11.17 14.49 -6.20
N VAL A 130 -10.13 14.44 -7.04
CA VAL A 130 -8.99 13.52 -6.83
C VAL A 130 -8.27 13.78 -5.51
N PRO A 131 -7.89 15.02 -5.14
CA PRO A 131 -7.27 15.30 -3.84
C PRO A 131 -8.16 14.93 -2.65
N LEU A 132 -9.47 15.21 -2.73
CA LEU A 132 -10.42 14.88 -1.67
C LEU A 132 -10.52 13.36 -1.47
N VAL A 133 -10.73 12.61 -2.55
CA VAL A 133 -10.85 11.15 -2.49
C VAL A 133 -9.53 10.53 -2.02
N ALA A 134 -8.39 10.95 -2.57
CA ALA A 134 -7.09 10.46 -2.13
C ALA A 134 -6.84 10.74 -0.64
N GLY A 135 -7.14 11.95 -0.17
CA GLY A 135 -7.01 12.32 1.24
C GLY A 135 -7.91 11.49 2.15
N TYR A 136 -9.15 11.25 1.75
CA TYR A 136 -10.07 10.38 2.48
C TYR A 136 -9.53 8.95 2.61
N LEU A 137 -9.07 8.36 1.50
CA LEU A 137 -8.53 6.99 1.49
C LEU A 137 -7.29 6.85 2.39
N VAL A 138 -6.41 7.85 2.38
CA VAL A 138 -5.24 7.93 3.28
C VAL A 138 -5.66 7.92 4.75
N ILE A 139 -6.66 8.73 5.12
CA ILE A 139 -7.18 8.78 6.49
C ILE A 139 -7.82 7.44 6.89
N THR A 140 -8.55 6.79 5.98
CA THR A 140 -9.15 5.49 6.27
C THR A 140 -8.12 4.37 6.48
N GLU A 141 -7.01 4.39 5.73
CA GLU A 141 -5.91 3.45 5.98
C GLU A 141 -5.19 3.73 7.30
N LEU A 142 -4.95 5.01 7.62
CA LEU A 142 -4.42 5.38 8.93
C LEU A 142 -5.31 4.88 10.07
N LEU A 143 -6.63 5.00 9.93
CA LEU A 143 -7.58 4.47 10.92
C LEU A 143 -7.49 2.94 11.02
N SER A 144 -7.44 2.22 9.89
CA SER A 144 -7.29 0.76 9.85
C SER A 144 -6.03 0.29 10.57
N ILE A 145 -4.90 1.00 10.38
CA ILE A 145 -3.65 0.78 11.13
C ILE A 145 -3.88 0.98 12.62
N CYS A 146 -4.53 2.08 13.02
CA CYS A 146 -4.77 2.38 14.43
C CYS A 146 -5.66 1.33 15.10
N GLU A 147 -6.70 0.85 14.40
CA GLU A 147 -7.58 -0.21 14.88
C GLU A 147 -6.83 -1.54 15.03
N ASN A 148 -5.97 -1.91 14.07
CA ASN A 148 -5.15 -3.12 14.19
C ASN A 148 -4.14 -3.03 15.36
N LEU A 149 -3.56 -1.85 15.61
CA LEU A 149 -2.65 -1.62 16.75
C LEU A 149 -3.39 -1.70 18.10
N ASN A 150 -4.59 -1.14 18.15
CA ASN A 150 -5.47 -1.25 19.29
C ASN A 150 -5.82 -2.71 19.59
N ASP A 151 -6.16 -3.47 18.56
CA ASP A 151 -6.41 -4.92 18.66
C ASP A 151 -5.15 -5.73 19.04
N ALA A 152 -3.95 -5.15 18.88
CA ALA A 152 -2.69 -5.71 19.34
C ALA A 152 -2.34 -5.32 20.79
N GLY A 153 -3.26 -4.66 21.51
CA GLY A 153 -3.06 -4.25 22.90
C GLY A 153 -2.14 -3.04 23.09
N ILE A 154 -1.91 -2.24 22.04
CA ILE A 154 -1.05 -1.05 22.11
C ILE A 154 -1.87 0.15 22.60
N GLU A 155 -1.86 0.37 23.91
CA GLU A 155 -2.64 1.42 24.59
C GLU A 155 -2.34 2.85 24.10
N ALA A 156 -1.12 3.10 23.62
CA ALA A 156 -0.71 4.41 23.10
C ALA A 156 -1.57 4.90 21.91
N VAL A 157 -2.23 3.96 21.21
CA VAL A 157 -3.03 4.26 20.01
C VAL A 157 -4.52 4.43 20.35
N GLN A 158 -4.94 4.04 21.56
CA GLN A 158 -6.33 4.13 22.02
C GLN A 158 -6.86 5.57 21.97
N GLY A 159 -6.04 6.55 22.41
CA GLY A 159 -6.38 7.97 22.36
C GLY A 159 -6.57 8.47 20.93
N LEU A 160 -5.72 8.03 20.00
CA LEU A 160 -5.80 8.39 18.58
C LEU A 160 -7.04 7.79 17.91
N VAL A 161 -7.35 6.53 18.18
CA VAL A 161 -8.58 5.86 17.69
C VAL A 161 -9.83 6.60 18.16
N ASN A 162 -9.88 6.99 19.44
CA ASN A 162 -11.02 7.71 20.00
C ASN A 162 -11.21 9.09 19.36
N VAL A 163 -10.12 9.83 19.11
CA VAL A 163 -10.17 11.12 18.41
C VAL A 163 -10.66 10.95 16.97
N ILE A 164 -10.15 9.95 16.24
CA ILE A 164 -10.55 9.72 14.84
C ILE A 164 -12.03 9.29 14.76
N LYS A 165 -12.48 8.38 15.63
CA LYS A 165 -13.89 7.96 15.67
C LYS A 165 -14.83 9.12 15.97
N LYS A 166 -14.46 10.00 16.91
CA LYS A 166 -15.25 11.18 17.28
C LYS A 166 -15.38 12.23 16.16
N ARG A 167 -14.45 12.28 15.21
CA ARG A 167 -14.55 13.16 14.03
C ARG A 167 -15.31 12.55 12.86
N ARG A 168 -15.57 11.24 12.90
CA ARG A 168 -16.26 10.50 11.84
C ARG A 168 -17.77 10.38 12.06
N GLY A 169 -18.24 10.48 13.31
CA GLY A 169 -19.65 10.60 13.70
C GLY A 169 -20.02 12.05 13.97
#